data_AF-A0A2S6RAS7-F1
#
_entry.id   AF-A0A2S6RAS7-F1
#
_cell.length_a   1.000
_cell.length_b   1.000
_cell.length_c   1.000
_cell.angle_alpha   90.00
_cell.angle_beta   90.00
_cell.angle_gamma   90.00
#
_symmetry.space_group_name_H-M   'P 1'
#
loop_
_entity.id
_entity.type
_entity.pdbx_description
1 polymer ?
#
loop_
_entity_poly.entity_id
_entity_poly.type
_entity_poly.pdbx_seq_one_letter_code
_entity_poly.pdbx_strand_id
1 'polypeptide(L)'
;MHLQGNFENNLAEAFNFINTGKIDKAINLFESLTEKYPKTAKGFHLKAFAYTKDNNFTKALESIETAIKISPENLDINLDYANILNAVGKKPEAIKILKSAEIKNKKDSRIYYNLSCLKIDLEEYEDAIEYLK
;
A
#
# COMPACT_ATOMS: atom_id res chain seq x y z
N MET A 1 -21.89 -14.54 -14.45
CA MET A 1 -21.49 -13.12 -14.57
C MET A 1 -21.68 -12.30 -13.27
N HIS A 2 -22.19 -12.86 -12.15
CA HIS A 2 -22.56 -12.10 -10.95
C HIS A 2 -21.44 -11.82 -9.92
N LEU A 3 -20.27 -12.45 -10.04
CA LEU A 3 -19.23 -12.37 -8.99
C LEU A 3 -18.44 -11.05 -9.00
N GLN A 4 -18.32 -10.40 -10.16
CA GLN A 4 -17.50 -9.20 -10.32
C GLN A 4 -18.24 -7.93 -9.87
N GLY A 5 -19.56 -7.87 -10.09
CA GLY A 5 -20.40 -6.74 -9.64
C GLY A 5 -20.51 -6.66 -8.12
N ASN A 6 -20.53 -7.79 -7.42
CA ASN A 6 -20.58 -7.80 -5.95
C ASN A 6 -19.25 -7.33 -5.34
N PHE A 7 -18.11 -7.68 -5.94
CA PHE A 7 -16.80 -7.23 -5.48
C PHE A 7 -16.64 -5.70 -5.56
N GLU A 8 -16.89 -5.10 -6.72
CA GLU A 8 -16.75 -3.65 -6.90
C GLU A 8 -17.79 -2.85 -6.09
N ASN A 9 -19.01 -3.36 -5.91
CA ASN A 9 -20.01 -2.71 -5.05
C ASN A 9 -19.55 -2.67 -3.58
N ASN A 10 -19.05 -3.78 -3.06
CA ASN A 10 -18.53 -3.83 -1.68
C ASN A 10 -17.29 -2.95 -1.51
N LEU A 11 -16.46 -2.80 -2.55
CA LEU A 11 -15.35 -1.85 -2.51
C LEU A 11 -15.84 -0.41 -2.37
N ALA A 12 -16.81 -0.01 -3.20
CA ALA A 12 -17.38 1.34 -3.14
C ALA A 12 -17.99 1.63 -1.77
N GLU A 13 -18.69 0.66 -1.18
CA GLU A 13 -19.24 0.77 0.17
C GLU A 13 -18.12 0.90 1.23
N ALA A 14 -17.06 0.09 1.12
CA ALA A 14 -15.91 0.16 2.04
C ALA A 14 -15.23 1.53 1.98
N PHE A 15 -15.02 2.10 0.79
CA PHE A 15 -14.49 3.45 0.63
C PHE A 15 -15.42 4.52 1.21
N ASN A 16 -16.73 4.38 1.05
CA ASN A 16 -17.68 5.28 1.68
C ASN A 16 -17.57 5.23 3.22
N PHE A 17 -17.35 4.05 3.79
CA PHE A 17 -17.08 3.94 5.23
C PHE A 17 -15.79 4.64 5.64
N ILE A 18 -14.70 4.51 4.87
CA ILE A 18 -13.46 5.27 5.13
C ILE A 18 -13.73 6.77 5.11
N ASN A 19 -14.39 7.27 4.05
CA ASN A 19 -14.65 8.70 3.86
C ASN A 19 -15.58 9.27 4.95
N THR A 20 -16.44 8.45 5.54
CA THR A 20 -17.34 8.84 6.64
C THR A 20 -16.76 8.54 8.02
N GLY A 21 -15.48 8.17 8.11
CA GLY A 21 -14.76 7.91 9.37
C GLY A 21 -15.16 6.60 10.06
N LYS A 22 -15.96 5.75 9.42
CA LYS A 22 -16.42 4.46 9.96
C LYS A 22 -15.40 3.36 9.63
N ILE A 23 -14.16 3.54 10.10
CA ILE A 23 -13.02 2.69 9.73
C ILE A 23 -13.25 1.22 10.07
N ASP A 24 -13.83 0.90 11.24
CA ASP A 24 -14.16 -0.48 11.63
C ASP A 24 -15.06 -1.20 10.62
N LYS A 25 -16.04 -0.48 10.06
CA LYS A 25 -16.96 -1.05 9.06
C LYS A 25 -16.25 -1.31 7.73
N ALA A 26 -15.34 -0.42 7.34
CA ALA A 26 -14.51 -0.62 6.17
C ALA A 26 -13.62 -1.85 6.33
N ILE A 27 -12.97 -2.00 7.49
CA ILE A 27 -12.12 -3.16 7.83
C ILE A 27 -12.92 -4.46 7.73
N ASN A 28 -14.08 -4.56 8.39
CA ASN A 28 -14.93 -5.75 8.34
C ASN A 28 -15.32 -6.14 6.91
N LEU A 29 -15.60 -5.15 6.06
CA LEU A 29 -15.96 -5.39 4.67
C LEU A 29 -14.75 -5.87 3.85
N PHE A 30 -13.58 -5.28 4.06
CA PHE A 30 -12.35 -5.77 3.42
C PHE A 30 -11.95 -7.16 3.90
N GLU A 31 -12.18 -7.51 5.16
CA GLU A 31 -11.96 -8.86 5.68
C GLU A 31 -12.81 -9.88 4.94
N SER A 32 -14.12 -9.64 4.86
CA SER A 32 -15.04 -10.48 4.08
C SER A 32 -14.64 -10.58 2.61
N LEU A 33 -14.17 -9.48 2.00
CA LEU A 33 -13.68 -9.49 0.62
C LEU A 33 -12.42 -10.34 0.46
N THR A 34 -11.47 -10.26 1.39
CA THR A 34 -10.25 -11.08 1.34
C THR A 34 -10.52 -12.57 1.57
N GLU A 35 -11.54 -12.93 2.36
CA GLU A 35 -11.96 -14.32 2.53
C GLU A 35 -12.64 -14.88 1.28
N LYS A 36 -13.51 -14.08 0.65
CA LYS A 36 -14.25 -14.50 -0.55
C LYS A 36 -13.38 -14.50 -1.81
N TYR A 37 -12.37 -13.63 -1.86
CA TYR A 37 -11.47 -13.46 -3.00
C TYR A 37 -9.99 -13.53 -2.57
N PRO A 38 -9.52 -14.68 -2.03
CA PRO A 38 -8.22 -14.79 -1.38
C PRO A 38 -7.03 -14.74 -2.34
N LYS A 39 -7.27 -14.73 -3.65
CA LYS A 39 -6.24 -14.63 -4.71
C LYS A 39 -6.21 -13.26 -5.37
N THR A 40 -6.93 -12.28 -4.82
CA THR A 40 -7.03 -10.94 -5.39
C THR A 40 -6.24 -9.95 -4.55
N ALA A 41 -5.11 -9.47 -5.09
CA ALA A 41 -4.24 -8.52 -4.39
C ALA A 41 -4.96 -7.23 -3.97
N LYS A 42 -5.87 -6.73 -4.81
CA LYS A 42 -6.67 -5.51 -4.55
C LYS A 42 -7.43 -5.56 -3.21
N GLY A 43 -7.95 -6.72 -2.82
CA GLY A 43 -8.65 -6.86 -1.53
C GLY A 43 -7.70 -6.68 -0.34
N PHE A 44 -6.55 -7.34 -0.38
CA PHE A 44 -5.53 -7.25 0.66
C PHE A 44 -4.85 -5.87 0.71
N HIS A 45 -4.63 -5.25 -0.44
CA HIS A 45 -4.10 -3.89 -0.55
C HIS A 45 -5.01 -2.88 0.14
N LEU A 46 -6.31 -2.93 -0.14
CA LEU A 46 -7.27 -2.01 0.46
C LEU A 46 -7.55 -2.32 1.93
N LYS A 47 -7.47 -3.59 2.34
CA LYS A 47 -7.44 -3.99 3.75
C LYS A 47 -6.25 -3.35 4.48
N ALA A 48 -5.07 -3.36 3.88
CA ALA A 48 -3.89 -2.71 4.44
C ALA A 48 -4.11 -1.20 4.59
N PHE A 49 -4.64 -0.55 3.55
CA PHE A 49 -4.96 0.87 3.59
C PHE A 49 -5.93 1.23 4.74
N ALA A 50 -6.99 0.44 4.93
CA ALA A 50 -7.93 0.65 6.03
C ALA A 50 -7.25 0.52 7.41
N TYR A 51 -6.41 -0.50 7.59
CA TYR A 51 -5.63 -0.67 8.82
C TYR A 51 -4.59 0.44 9.04
N THR A 52 -4.00 1.00 7.98
CA THR A 52 -3.15 2.19 8.09
C THR A 52 -3.95 3.40 8.57
N LYS A 53 -5.19 3.59 8.11
CA LYS A 53 -6.08 4.66 8.60
C LYS A 53 -6.49 4.47 10.06
N ASP A 54 -6.54 3.23 10.51
CA ASP A 54 -6.78 2.85 11.91
C ASP A 54 -5.53 2.95 12.81
N ASN A 55 -4.36 3.30 12.24
CA ASN A 55 -3.04 3.23 12.89
C ASN A 55 -2.65 1.81 13.37
N ASN A 56 -3.33 0.76 12.89
CA ASN A 56 -2.99 -0.62 13.17
C ASN A 56 -1.94 -1.12 12.18
N PHE A 57 -0.72 -0.63 12.33
CA PHE A 57 0.37 -0.91 11.38
C PHE A 57 0.76 -2.38 11.31
N THR A 58 0.59 -3.15 12.39
CA THR A 58 0.84 -4.60 12.38
C THR A 58 -0.05 -5.30 11.37
N LYS A 59 -1.38 -5.09 11.44
CA LYS A 59 -2.32 -5.69 10.49
C LYS A 59 -2.21 -5.09 9.09
N ALA A 60 -1.81 -3.82 8.98
CA ALA A 60 -1.53 -3.20 7.69
C ALA A 60 -0.36 -3.89 6.98
N LEU A 61 0.74 -4.16 7.70
CA LEU A 61 1.91 -4.89 7.19
C LEU A 61 1.53 -6.32 6.76
N GLU A 62 0.81 -7.08 7.59
CA GLU A 62 0.37 -8.43 7.23
C GLU A 62 -0.48 -8.44 5.93
N SER A 63 -1.37 -7.46 5.81
CA SER A 63 -2.26 -7.35 4.65
C SER A 63 -1.50 -6.95 3.39
N ILE A 64 -0.62 -5.95 3.44
CA ILE A 64 0.15 -5.49 2.27
C ILE A 64 1.20 -6.53 1.85
N GLU A 65 1.79 -7.26 2.79
CA GLU A 65 2.69 -8.38 2.50
C GLU A 65 1.98 -9.53 1.77
N THR A 66 0.69 -9.72 2.05
CA THR A 66 -0.12 -10.68 1.28
C THR A 66 -0.43 -10.14 -0.11
N ALA A 67 -0.76 -8.85 -0.23
CA ALA A 67 -1.03 -8.20 -1.51
C ALA A 67 0.19 -8.26 -2.46
N ILE A 68 1.40 -7.96 -1.95
CA ILE A 68 2.64 -8.00 -2.74
C ILE A 68 3.04 -9.42 -3.13
N LYS A 69 2.74 -10.45 -2.31
CA LYS A 69 2.95 -11.85 -2.71
C LYS A 69 2.08 -12.26 -3.90
N ILE A 70 0.85 -11.73 -3.97
CA ILE A 70 -0.10 -12.02 -5.07
C ILE A 70 0.25 -11.21 -6.32
N SER A 71 0.69 -9.96 -6.17
CA SER A 71 0.99 -9.06 -7.30
C SER A 71 2.29 -8.28 -7.05
N PRO A 72 3.45 -8.94 -7.14
CA PRO A 72 4.75 -8.36 -6.75
C PRO A 72 5.17 -7.16 -7.62
N GLU A 73 4.64 -7.06 -8.84
CA GLU A 73 4.98 -6.00 -9.79
C GLU A 73 4.00 -4.82 -9.77
N ASN A 74 2.94 -4.89 -8.96
CA ASN A 74 1.96 -3.81 -8.89
C ASN A 74 2.58 -2.59 -8.19
N LEU A 75 2.70 -1.48 -8.93
CA LEU A 75 3.38 -0.29 -8.43
C LEU A 75 2.65 0.34 -7.24
N ASP A 76 1.33 0.43 -7.27
CA ASP A 76 0.56 1.05 -6.18
C ASP A 76 0.72 0.28 -4.87
N ILE A 77 0.74 -1.06 -4.93
CA ILE A 77 1.03 -1.92 -3.78
C ILE A 77 2.46 -1.70 -3.26
N ASN A 78 3.44 -1.56 -4.14
CA ASN A 78 4.84 -1.32 -3.74
C ASN A 78 5.02 0.05 -3.07
N LEU A 79 4.37 1.10 -3.62
CA LEU A 79 4.39 2.44 -3.04
C LEU A 79 3.74 2.45 -1.65
N ASP A 80 2.55 1.86 -1.50
CA ASP A 80 1.87 1.82 -0.21
C ASP A 80 2.60 0.92 0.79
N TYR A 81 3.23 -0.16 0.35
CA TYR A 81 4.07 -0.97 1.23
C TYR A 81 5.27 -0.17 1.77
N ALA A 82 5.96 0.58 0.90
CA ALA A 82 7.06 1.44 1.30
C ALA A 82 6.59 2.54 2.28
N ASN A 83 5.41 3.12 2.06
CA ASN A 83 4.83 4.11 2.97
C ASN A 83 4.50 3.52 4.34
N ILE A 84 3.94 2.31 4.39
CA ILE A 84 3.66 1.61 5.66
C ILE A 84 4.97 1.28 6.37
N LEU A 85 5.99 0.81 5.65
CA LEU A 85 7.32 0.54 6.20
C LEU A 85 7.96 1.81 6.78
N ASN A 86 7.84 2.94 6.08
CA ASN A 86 8.31 4.22 6.58
C ASN A 86 7.60 4.62 7.90
N ALA A 87 6.27 4.49 7.94
CA ALA A 87 5.46 4.84 9.11
C ALA A 87 5.83 4.02 10.36
N VAL A 88 6.36 2.80 10.19
CA VAL A 88 6.85 1.95 11.29
C VAL A 88 8.37 2.06 11.53
N GLY A 89 9.05 3.01 10.88
CA GLY A 89 10.49 3.25 11.03
C GLY A 89 11.40 2.28 10.26
N LYS A 90 10.86 1.40 9.43
CA LYS A 90 11.60 0.45 8.58
C LYS A 90 12.02 1.10 7.25
N LYS A 91 12.72 2.24 7.35
CA LYS A 91 13.15 3.04 6.19
C LYS A 91 14.07 2.27 5.22
N PRO A 92 15.07 1.48 5.67
CA PRO A 92 15.92 0.72 4.75
C PRO A 92 15.14 -0.29 3.89
N GLU A 93 14.15 -0.96 4.49
CA GLU A 93 13.27 -1.87 3.78
C GLU A 93 12.37 -1.13 2.78
N ALA A 94 11.82 0.03 3.17
CA ALA A 94 11.03 0.87 2.26
C ALA A 94 11.83 1.27 1.02
N ILE A 95 13.08 1.72 1.19
CA ILE A 95 13.99 2.07 0.09
C ILE A 95 14.23 0.85 -0.81
N LYS A 96 14.45 -0.34 -0.23
CA LYS A 96 14.66 -1.57 -1.00
C LYS A 96 13.45 -1.90 -1.88
N ILE A 97 12.24 -1.78 -1.35
CA ILE A 97 11.00 -1.98 -2.10
C ILE A 97 10.91 -0.99 -3.26
N LEU A 98 11.11 0.31 -3.00
CA LEU A 98 11.03 1.35 -4.03
C LEU A 98 12.09 1.18 -5.14
N LYS A 99 13.35 0.86 -4.78
CA LYS A 99 14.40 0.57 -5.76
C LYS A 99 14.05 -0.64 -6.64
N SER A 100 13.39 -1.65 -6.08
CA SER A 100 12.94 -2.80 -6.87
C SER A 100 11.82 -2.42 -7.86
N ALA A 101 10.90 -1.55 -7.44
CA ALA A 101 9.82 -1.05 -8.27
C ALA A 101 10.32 -0.10 -9.38
N GLU A 102 11.35 0.69 -9.10
CA GLU A 102 12.00 1.62 -10.03
C GLU A 102 12.53 0.92 -11.30
N ILE A 103 13.13 -0.28 -11.13
CA ILE A 103 13.71 -1.05 -12.25
C ILE A 103 12.69 -1.28 -13.37
N LYS A 104 11.42 -1.52 -13.00
CA LYS A 104 10.31 -1.81 -13.92
C LYS A 104 9.52 -0.57 -14.32
N ASN A 105 9.44 0.42 -13.42
CA ASN A 105 8.66 1.64 -13.60
C ASN A 105 9.58 2.85 -13.73
N LYS A 106 10.52 2.76 -14.69
CA LYS A 106 11.50 3.81 -14.92
C LYS A 106 10.78 5.14 -15.14
N LYS A 107 11.19 6.17 -14.40
CA LYS A 107 10.64 7.53 -14.47
C LYS A 107 9.26 7.75 -13.84
N ASP A 108 8.74 6.84 -13.02
CA ASP A 108 7.54 7.16 -12.20
C ASP A 108 7.93 8.13 -11.08
N SER A 109 7.40 9.35 -11.15
CA SER A 109 7.72 10.44 -10.23
C SER A 109 7.35 10.14 -8.78
N ARG A 110 6.35 9.26 -8.54
CA ARG A 110 5.96 8.88 -7.17
C ARG A 110 7.06 8.06 -6.50
N ILE A 111 7.78 7.23 -7.26
CA ILE A 111 8.90 6.46 -6.72
C ILE A 111 10.00 7.40 -6.27
N TYR A 112 10.38 8.35 -7.14
CA TYR A 112 11.42 9.33 -6.85
C TYR A 112 11.06 10.22 -5.67
N TYR A 113 9.83 10.72 -5.63
CA TYR A 113 9.34 11.49 -4.50
C TYR A 113 9.49 10.73 -3.17
N ASN A 114 9.02 9.47 -3.11
CA ASN A 114 9.11 8.67 -1.88
C ASN A 114 10.56 8.33 -1.52
N LEU A 115 11.43 8.03 -2.50
CA LEU A 115 12.85 7.81 -2.26
C LEU A 115 13.55 9.08 -1.73
N SER A 116 13.29 10.24 -2.31
CA SER A 116 13.80 11.52 -1.83
C SER A 116 13.37 11.80 -0.40
N CYS A 117 12.08 11.64 -0.07
CA CYS A 117 11.58 11.82 1.29
C CYS A 117 12.31 10.90 2.28
N LEU A 118 12.46 9.61 1.94
CA LEU A 118 13.15 8.63 2.78
C LEU A 118 14.64 8.93 2.98
N LYS A 119 15.31 9.45 1.95
CA LYS A 119 16.74 9.80 2.01
C LYS A 119 17.01 11.06 2.81
N ILE A 120 16.17 12.09 2.64
CA ILE A 120 16.20 13.30 3.47
C ILE A 120 16.02 12.93 4.95
N ASP A 121 15.05 12.06 5.22
CA ASP A 121 14.73 11.53 6.55
C ASP A 121 15.85 10.68 7.19
N LEU A 122 16.86 10.27 6.43
CA LEU A 122 18.05 9.54 6.88
C LEU A 122 19.30 10.44 6.96
N GLU A 123 19.16 11.74 6.73
CA GLU A 123 20.27 12.69 6.61
C GLU A 123 21.26 12.35 5.48
N GLU A 124 20.86 11.50 4.53
CA GLU A 124 21.62 11.14 3.34
C GLU A 124 21.32 12.16 2.23
N TYR A 125 21.72 13.42 2.48
CA TYR A 125 21.36 14.55 1.64
C TYR A 125 21.99 14.50 0.23
N GLU A 126 23.19 13.92 0.06
CA GLU A 126 23.81 13.82 -1.27
C GLU A 126 23.03 12.87 -2.21
N ASP A 127 22.56 11.73 -1.69
CA ASP A 127 21.74 10.76 -2.44
C ASP A 127 20.34 11.32 -2.78
N ALA A 128 19.77 12.15 -1.91
CA ALA A 128 18.42 12.69 -2.09
C ALA A 128 18.31 13.60 -3.32
N ILE A 129 19.35 14.38 -3.65
CA ILE A 129 19.39 15.32 -4.78
C ILE A 129 19.31 14.58 -6.12
N GLU A 130 19.83 13.36 -6.20
CA GLU A 130 19.74 12.55 -7.42
C GLU A 130 18.29 12.24 -7.80
N TYR A 131 17.42 12.06 -6.79
CA TYR A 131 16.01 11.71 -6.93
C TYR A 131 15.05 12.92 -7.01
N LEU A 132 15.53 14.15 -6.85
CA LEU A 132 14.70 15.37 -6.91
C LEU A 132 14.54 15.97 -8.33
N LYS A 133 14.92 15.24 -9.39
CA LYS A 133 14.92 15.71 -10.79
C LYS A 133 13.70 15.22 -11.57
#